data_AF-A0A838AZV5-F1
#
_entry.id   AF-A0A838AZV5-F1
#
_cell.length_a   1.000
_cell.length_b   1.000
_cell.length_c   1.000
_cell.angle_alpha   90.00
_cell.angle_beta   90.00
_cell.angle_gamma   90.00
#
_symmetry.space_group_name_H-M   'P 1'
#
loop_
_entity.id
_entity.type
_entity.pdbx_description
1 polymer ?
#
loop_
_entity_poly.entity_id
_entity_poly.type
_entity_poly.pdbx_seq_one_letter_code
_entity_poly.pdbx_strand_id
1 'polypeptide(L)'
;MSKGTSSRFLPISRNAPCPCNSGRRYKHCHGRLNTTPATDEAFERRLRELMQLHEAEEMVRKRQQGHGRPMVTSLYDGRRVVVVGKRMVHSAKWQFVSDFMIDNMKHVFGHDWGAAASRSTPDHTLFRWLRKLQEARKDVGGGVALPAKGHLSALNRLAYALYLIEHNDKPLKSLIKRLRHPNDFDPALYEAIVASAFALAGAKIDGAEDAKGNQPKPEFFATFPDGRTYAVEAKRKRSWKASFDLDSEAFVAELNGWLRDKLHGASKKNLDKPVYWFELGIGDEATVEQLERLRVLVTSAVRDAEAITVKGDPPRAAYVFVTNNRDLVNDDASNLMFFGLLMGFAMDDFREATLEIETAMELHDKHRPIRWVHDCLALVQRVPNNFEGVPDELLDERGKPIETLRIGGLFAYPRRDGSEGFGTIEEVTSFDSDAYAIIADEETKDRVMVKVPLTEQEAAAAKKLGNAIFGKPESPNEPITDPLRFYDRMLEIYANYPRESLLNQVKNHARFAELEKLDTEALRVRVAREVTKMLR
;
A
#
# COMPACT_ATOMS: atom_id res chain seq x y z
N MET A 1 7.72 -8.60 -80.21
CA MET A 1 7.40 -9.98 -79.85
C MET A 1 7.19 -10.05 -78.33
N SER A 2 5.99 -10.51 -77.95
CA SER A 2 5.46 -10.97 -76.64
C SER A 2 6.09 -10.49 -75.32
N LYS A 3 5.31 -9.70 -74.56
CA LYS A 3 5.45 -9.47 -73.11
C LYS A 3 4.86 -10.66 -72.34
N GLY A 4 5.63 -11.25 -71.42
CA GLY A 4 5.15 -12.28 -70.50
C GLY A 4 4.25 -11.71 -69.40
N THR A 5 3.00 -12.15 -69.35
CA THR A 5 2.02 -11.82 -68.31
C THR A 5 2.19 -12.72 -67.09
N SER A 6 2.61 -12.13 -65.96
CA SER A 6 2.46 -12.70 -64.63
C SER A 6 0.97 -12.73 -64.25
N SER A 7 0.41 -13.93 -64.08
CA SER A 7 -0.95 -14.14 -63.57
C SER A 7 -1.00 -13.81 -62.07
N ARG A 8 -1.56 -12.65 -61.73
CA ARG A 8 -1.99 -12.31 -60.37
C ARG A 8 -3.11 -13.28 -59.96
N PHE A 9 -2.83 -14.23 -59.09
CA PHE A 9 -3.88 -15.00 -58.42
C PHE A 9 -4.67 -14.06 -57.51
N LEU A 10 -5.95 -13.80 -57.86
CA LEU A 10 -6.88 -13.08 -57.00
C LEU A 10 -7.07 -13.87 -55.70
N PRO A 11 -7.09 -13.22 -54.52
CA PRO A 11 -7.31 -13.90 -53.25
C PRO A 11 -8.70 -14.53 -53.22
N ILE A 12 -8.75 -15.85 -53.03
CA ILE A 12 -10.00 -16.62 -52.91
C ILE A 12 -10.75 -16.13 -51.66
N SER A 13 -12.01 -15.73 -51.83
CA SER A 13 -12.87 -15.32 -50.72
C SER A 13 -13.03 -16.44 -49.69
N ARG A 14 -12.92 -16.11 -48.40
CA ARG A 14 -13.04 -17.07 -47.28
C ARG A 14 -14.35 -17.88 -47.28
N ASN A 15 -15.42 -17.33 -47.84
CA ASN A 15 -16.73 -17.99 -47.93
C ASN A 15 -16.97 -18.71 -49.27
N ALA A 16 -16.06 -18.60 -50.25
CA ALA A 16 -16.19 -19.29 -51.53
C ALA A 16 -16.10 -20.82 -51.37
N PRO A 17 -16.66 -21.61 -52.31
CA PRO A 17 -16.42 -23.05 -52.38
C PRO A 17 -14.92 -23.36 -52.43
N CYS A 18 -14.49 -24.39 -51.73
CA CYS A 18 -13.08 -24.75 -51.69
C CYS A 18 -12.63 -25.37 -53.03
N PRO A 19 -11.47 -24.98 -53.60
CA PRO A 19 -11.00 -25.47 -54.90
C PRO A 19 -10.77 -26.99 -55.01
N CYS A 20 -10.70 -27.69 -53.88
CA CYS A 20 -10.55 -29.15 -53.86
C CYS A 20 -11.85 -29.93 -54.09
N ASN A 21 -12.96 -29.25 -54.40
CA ASN A 21 -14.29 -29.86 -54.59
C ASN A 21 -14.79 -30.72 -53.42
N SER A 22 -14.30 -30.45 -52.20
CA SER A 22 -14.74 -31.16 -50.97
C SER A 22 -16.18 -30.86 -50.54
N GLY A 23 -16.91 -30.00 -51.28
CA GLY A 23 -18.23 -29.50 -50.88
C GLY A 23 -18.23 -28.50 -49.71
N ARG A 24 -17.06 -28.17 -49.15
CA ARG A 24 -16.90 -27.21 -48.03
C ARG A 24 -16.53 -25.82 -48.52
N ARG A 25 -16.83 -24.78 -47.71
CA ARG A 25 -16.32 -23.40 -47.95
C ARG A 25 -14.82 -23.34 -47.65
N TYR A 26 -14.07 -22.45 -48.31
CA TYR A 26 -12.62 -22.31 -48.19
C TYR A 26 -12.15 -22.23 -46.73
N LYS A 27 -12.76 -21.38 -45.89
CA LYS A 27 -12.42 -21.23 -44.46
C LYS A 27 -12.63 -22.48 -43.59
N HIS A 28 -13.33 -23.51 -44.08
CA HIS A 28 -13.60 -24.76 -43.38
C HIS A 28 -12.84 -25.95 -44.01
N CYS A 29 -11.94 -25.67 -44.95
CA CYS A 29 -11.10 -26.66 -45.64
C CYS A 29 -9.67 -26.09 -45.80
N HIS A 30 -9.19 -25.80 -47.01
CA HIS A 30 -7.82 -25.31 -47.24
C HIS A 30 -7.52 -23.91 -46.69
N GLY A 31 -8.54 -23.09 -46.45
CA GLY A 31 -8.43 -21.81 -45.75
C GLY A 31 -8.74 -21.91 -44.26
N ARG A 32 -8.83 -23.13 -43.71
CA ARG A 32 -8.98 -23.35 -42.28
C ARG A 32 -7.69 -22.90 -41.62
N LEU A 33 -7.78 -21.81 -40.86
CA LEU A 33 -6.73 -21.47 -39.90
C LEU A 33 -6.72 -22.63 -38.91
N ASN A 34 -5.72 -23.48 -38.99
CA ASN A 34 -5.45 -24.46 -37.95
C ASN A 34 -5.05 -23.69 -36.69
N THR A 35 -6.03 -23.23 -35.92
CA THR A 35 -5.85 -22.95 -34.50
C THR A 35 -5.94 -24.28 -33.76
N THR A 36 -5.08 -25.23 -34.12
CA THR A 36 -4.58 -26.16 -33.13
C THR A 36 -3.64 -25.32 -32.28
N PRO A 37 -3.93 -25.09 -30.98
CA PRO A 37 -2.89 -24.64 -30.10
C PRO A 37 -1.95 -25.84 -29.96
N ALA A 38 -0.95 -25.94 -30.83
CA ALA A 38 0.34 -26.29 -30.29
C ALA A 38 0.65 -25.11 -29.37
N THR A 39 0.26 -25.21 -28.10
CA THR A 39 0.77 -24.35 -27.05
C THR A 39 2.26 -24.54 -27.12
N ASP A 40 2.94 -23.61 -27.80
CA ASP A 40 4.39 -23.60 -27.86
C ASP A 40 4.85 -23.58 -26.41
N GLU A 41 5.49 -24.65 -25.96
CA GLU A 41 5.92 -24.80 -24.58
C GLU A 41 6.82 -23.63 -24.15
N ALA A 42 7.52 -23.02 -25.13
CA ALA A 42 8.26 -21.78 -24.94
C ALA A 42 7.36 -20.57 -24.71
N PHE A 43 6.24 -20.45 -25.44
CA PHE A 43 5.24 -19.39 -25.23
C PHE A 43 4.57 -19.51 -23.86
N GLU A 44 4.13 -20.72 -23.48
CA GLU A 44 3.52 -20.99 -22.17
C GLU A 44 4.51 -20.75 -21.02
N ARG A 45 5.78 -21.15 -21.19
CA ARG A 45 6.83 -20.84 -20.22
C ARG A 45 7.03 -19.33 -20.10
N ARG A 46 7.11 -18.62 -21.23
CA ARG A 46 7.28 -17.16 -21.22
C ARG A 46 6.09 -16.44 -20.59
N LEU A 47 4.87 -16.93 -20.81
CA LEU A 47 3.68 -16.40 -20.17
C LEU A 47 3.72 -16.60 -18.65
N ARG A 48 4.13 -17.78 -18.18
CA ARG A 48 4.31 -18.05 -16.74
C ARG A 48 5.39 -17.15 -16.12
N GLU A 49 6.54 -16.98 -16.78
CA GLU A 49 7.59 -16.06 -16.33
C GLU A 49 7.06 -14.63 -16.19
N LEU A 50 6.36 -14.12 -17.21
CA LEU A 50 5.77 -12.78 -17.17
C LEU A 50 4.73 -12.62 -16.05
N MET A 51 3.92 -13.65 -15.81
CA MET A 51 2.96 -13.65 -14.70
C MET A 51 3.66 -13.64 -13.34
N GLN A 52 4.72 -14.46 -13.16
CA GLN A 52 5.49 -14.50 -11.92
C GLN A 52 6.20 -13.16 -11.65
N LEU A 53 6.82 -12.56 -12.67
CA LEU A 53 7.43 -11.24 -12.57
C LEU A 53 6.40 -10.19 -12.17
N HIS A 54 5.24 -10.19 -12.82
CA HIS A 54 4.15 -9.27 -12.50
C HIS A 54 3.63 -9.46 -11.06
N GLU A 55 3.49 -10.70 -10.60
CA GLU A 55 3.07 -11.00 -9.23
C GLU A 55 4.11 -10.55 -8.19
N ALA A 56 5.40 -10.73 -8.48
CA ALA A 56 6.49 -10.26 -7.63
C ALA A 56 6.51 -8.73 -7.54
N GLU A 57 6.37 -8.05 -8.69
CA GLU A 57 6.27 -6.59 -8.74
C GLU A 57 5.04 -6.08 -7.98
N GLU A 58 3.88 -6.70 -8.13
CA GLU A 58 2.69 -6.36 -7.35
C GLU A 58 2.86 -6.62 -5.84
N MET A 59 3.58 -7.66 -5.45
CA MET A 59 3.90 -7.92 -4.03
C MET A 59 4.78 -6.82 -3.45
N VAL A 60 5.88 -6.49 -4.13
CA VAL A 60 6.80 -5.41 -3.75
C VAL A 60 6.06 -4.08 -3.69
N ARG A 61 5.19 -3.82 -4.68
CA ARG A 61 4.37 -2.61 -4.73
C ARG A 61 3.39 -2.54 -3.57
N LYS A 62 2.61 -3.61 -3.27
CA LYS A 62 1.66 -3.62 -2.16
C LYS A 62 2.34 -3.37 -0.82
N ARG A 63 3.55 -3.90 -0.62
CA ARG A 63 4.33 -3.66 0.60
C ARG A 63 4.82 -2.23 0.75
N GLN A 64 5.13 -1.56 -0.35
CA GLN A 64 5.63 -0.18 -0.32
C GLN A 64 4.52 0.87 -0.39
N GLN A 65 3.44 0.56 -1.12
CA GLN A 65 2.38 1.52 -1.51
C GLN A 65 0.99 1.07 -1.06
N GLY A 66 0.88 0.02 -0.24
CA GLY A 66 -0.39 -0.50 0.26
C GLY A 66 -1.32 -1.09 -0.81
N HIS A 67 -2.58 -1.29 -0.41
CA HIS A 67 -3.60 -2.00 -1.17
C HIS A 67 -4.47 -1.09 -2.06
N GLY A 68 -4.27 0.23 -1.98
CA GLY A 68 -4.91 1.21 -2.84
C GLY A 68 -4.44 1.13 -4.29
N ARG A 69 -4.96 2.04 -5.11
CA ARG A 69 -4.56 2.12 -6.52
C ARG A 69 -3.05 2.41 -6.65
N PRO A 70 -2.34 1.68 -7.53
CA PRO A 70 -0.91 1.83 -7.74
C PRO A 70 -0.58 3.19 -8.36
N MET A 71 0.59 3.77 -8.02
CA MET A 71 1.06 4.93 -8.78
C MET A 71 1.40 4.52 -10.21
N VAL A 72 0.64 5.04 -11.17
CA VAL A 72 0.87 4.78 -12.60
C VAL A 72 1.66 5.93 -13.20
N THR A 73 2.85 5.63 -13.71
CA THR A 73 3.80 6.63 -14.19
C THR A 73 4.69 6.09 -15.30
N SER A 74 5.16 6.97 -16.19
CA SER A 74 6.06 6.62 -17.29
C SER A 74 6.95 7.81 -17.68
N LEU A 75 8.12 7.56 -18.25
CA LEU A 75 8.98 8.58 -18.84
C LEU A 75 8.75 8.59 -20.36
N TYR A 76 8.25 9.71 -20.90
CA TYR A 76 7.98 9.87 -22.33
C TYR A 76 8.53 11.21 -22.81
N ASP A 77 9.40 11.17 -23.83
CA ASP A 77 10.01 12.37 -24.43
C ASP A 77 10.67 13.31 -23.39
N GLY A 78 11.46 12.72 -22.48
CA GLY A 78 12.13 13.46 -21.40
C GLY A 78 11.19 14.07 -20.34
N ARG A 79 9.88 13.75 -20.38
CA ARG A 79 8.90 14.19 -19.38
C ARG A 79 8.39 13.00 -18.59
N ARG A 80 8.35 13.16 -17.27
CA ARG A 80 7.65 12.22 -16.39
C ARG A 80 6.15 12.48 -16.54
N VAL A 81 5.39 11.44 -16.81
CA VAL A 81 3.92 11.44 -16.91
C VAL A 81 3.37 10.61 -15.77
N VAL A 82 2.42 11.15 -15.00
CA VAL A 82 1.80 10.48 -13.85
C VAL A 82 0.28 10.55 -13.97
N VAL A 83 -0.39 9.45 -13.66
CA VAL A 83 -1.86 9.39 -13.59
C VAL A 83 -2.33 9.74 -12.18
N VAL A 84 -3.27 10.68 -12.07
CA VAL A 84 -3.90 11.10 -10.82
C VAL A 84 -5.41 10.98 -10.96
N GLY A 85 -5.96 9.87 -10.48
CA GLY A 85 -7.38 9.56 -10.63
C GLY A 85 -7.76 9.48 -12.10
N LYS A 86 -8.51 10.48 -12.59
CA LYS A 86 -8.91 10.61 -14.00
C LYS A 86 -8.03 11.56 -14.82
N ARG A 87 -7.04 12.21 -14.19
CA ARG A 87 -6.14 13.17 -14.84
C ARG A 87 -4.83 12.50 -15.19
N MET A 88 -4.17 13.03 -16.21
CA MET A 88 -2.78 12.74 -16.54
C MET A 88 -2.01 14.05 -16.45
N VAL A 89 -0.94 14.07 -15.67
CA VAL A 89 -0.09 15.24 -15.47
C VAL A 89 1.34 14.91 -15.87
N HIS A 90 2.10 15.92 -16.30
CA HIS A 90 3.46 15.68 -16.75
C HIS A 90 4.41 16.85 -16.48
N SER A 91 5.68 16.56 -16.28
CA SER A 91 6.74 17.56 -16.16
C SER A 91 8.11 16.99 -16.49
N ALA A 92 8.96 17.80 -17.11
CA ALA A 92 10.40 17.51 -17.24
C ALA A 92 11.19 17.91 -15.97
N LYS A 93 10.55 18.59 -15.02
CA LYS A 93 11.20 19.16 -13.82
C LYS A 93 11.10 18.29 -12.58
N TRP A 94 10.31 17.21 -12.61
CA TRP A 94 10.18 16.31 -11.46
C TRP A 94 11.40 15.39 -11.42
N GLN A 95 12.33 15.69 -10.51
CA GLN A 95 13.51 14.86 -10.26
C GLN A 95 13.18 13.79 -9.22
N PHE A 96 12.47 14.18 -8.17
CA PHE A 96 12.00 13.29 -7.11
C PHE A 96 10.48 13.16 -7.15
N VAL A 97 9.95 12.08 -6.57
CA VAL A 97 8.49 11.91 -6.38
C VAL A 97 7.90 13.08 -5.60
N SER A 98 8.62 13.61 -4.62
CA SER A 98 8.20 14.77 -3.82
C SER A 98 7.97 16.03 -4.68
N ASP A 99 8.70 16.22 -5.78
CA ASP A 99 8.46 17.33 -6.71
C ASP A 99 7.07 17.22 -7.35
N PHE A 100 6.73 16.02 -7.83
CA PHE A 100 5.41 15.71 -8.37
C PHE A 100 4.33 15.90 -7.30
N MET A 101 4.53 15.34 -6.11
CA MET A 101 3.53 15.42 -5.03
C MET A 101 3.22 16.86 -4.67
N ILE A 102 4.25 17.70 -4.50
CA ILE A 102 4.09 19.13 -4.18
C ILE A 102 3.41 19.88 -5.33
N ASP A 103 3.72 19.54 -6.58
CA ASP A 103 3.06 20.14 -7.74
C ASP A 103 1.58 19.76 -7.81
N ASN A 104 1.25 18.48 -7.59
CA ASN A 104 -0.13 18.01 -7.49
C ASN A 104 -0.87 18.67 -6.33
N MET A 105 -0.23 18.80 -5.17
CA MET A 105 -0.79 19.53 -4.02
C MET A 105 -1.14 20.97 -4.42
N LYS A 106 -0.24 21.71 -5.08
CA LYS A 106 -0.53 23.08 -5.54
C LYS A 106 -1.73 23.12 -6.50
N HIS A 107 -1.86 22.12 -7.36
CA HIS A 107 -3.02 21.97 -8.23
C HIS A 107 -4.32 21.75 -7.42
N VAL A 108 -4.33 20.81 -6.47
CA VAL A 108 -5.47 20.50 -5.60
C VAL A 108 -5.88 21.72 -4.76
N PHE A 109 -4.90 22.47 -4.24
CA PHE A 109 -5.13 23.73 -3.53
C PHE A 109 -5.58 24.87 -4.44
N GLY A 110 -5.45 24.75 -5.77
CA GLY A 110 -5.77 25.79 -6.74
C GLY A 110 -4.67 26.85 -6.86
N HIS A 111 -4.07 26.94 -8.05
CA HIS A 111 -2.96 27.87 -8.31
C HIS A 111 -3.34 29.34 -8.07
N ASP A 112 -4.53 29.76 -8.48
CA ASP A 112 -5.00 31.15 -8.29
C ASP A 112 -5.13 31.51 -6.81
N TRP A 113 -5.69 30.59 -6.01
CA TRP A 113 -5.76 30.76 -4.57
C TRP A 113 -4.36 30.85 -3.96
N GLY A 114 -3.45 29.94 -4.33
CA GLY A 114 -2.08 29.94 -3.80
C GLY A 114 -1.30 31.21 -4.13
N ALA A 115 -1.45 31.73 -5.35
CA ALA A 115 -0.81 32.97 -5.80
C ALA A 115 -1.30 34.20 -5.01
N ALA A 116 -2.59 34.27 -4.71
CA ALA A 116 -3.17 35.34 -3.89
C ALA A 116 -2.82 35.17 -2.39
N ALA A 117 -3.06 33.99 -1.84
CA ALA A 117 -2.94 33.70 -0.42
C ALA A 117 -1.50 33.73 0.10
N SER A 118 -0.51 33.38 -0.74
CA SER A 118 0.91 33.51 -0.37
C SER A 118 1.34 34.95 -0.07
N ARG A 119 0.60 35.95 -0.58
CA ARG A 119 0.84 37.38 -0.31
C ARG A 119 0.01 37.89 0.85
N SER A 120 -1.26 37.50 0.94
CA SER A 120 -2.19 38.01 1.97
C SER A 120 -2.10 37.30 3.31
N THR A 121 -1.65 36.04 3.32
CA THR A 121 -1.55 35.19 4.52
C THR A 121 -0.19 34.50 4.56
N PRO A 122 0.93 35.25 4.59
CA PRO A 122 2.27 34.67 4.54
C PRO A 122 2.58 33.75 5.73
N ASP A 123 1.89 33.91 6.86
CA ASP A 123 2.05 33.12 8.08
C ASP A 123 1.26 31.80 8.07
N HIS A 124 0.47 31.54 7.04
CA HIS A 124 -0.19 30.24 6.88
C HIS A 124 0.86 29.13 6.84
N THR A 125 0.67 28.07 7.65
CA THR A 125 1.63 26.98 7.84
C THR A 125 2.17 26.40 6.53
N LEU A 126 1.28 26.11 5.56
CA LEU A 126 1.66 25.67 4.21
C LEU A 126 2.69 26.59 3.53
N PHE A 127 2.48 27.92 3.53
CA PHE A 127 3.39 28.85 2.87
C PHE A 127 4.71 28.99 3.62
N ARG A 128 4.68 28.91 4.96
CA ARG A 128 5.88 28.84 5.79
C ARG A 128 6.72 27.61 5.43
N TRP A 129 6.11 26.42 5.32
CA TRP A 129 6.81 25.20 4.92
C TRP A 129 7.35 25.26 3.49
N LEU A 130 6.58 25.81 2.54
CA LEU A 130 7.03 25.98 1.16
C LEU A 130 8.24 26.94 1.06
N ARG A 131 8.29 28.00 1.87
CA ARG A 131 9.47 28.88 1.95
C ARG A 131 10.69 28.15 2.51
N LYS A 132 10.54 27.45 3.64
CA LYS A 132 11.64 26.65 4.22
C LYS A 132 12.17 25.58 3.25
N LEU A 133 11.30 24.94 2.47
CA LEU A 133 11.71 24.03 1.40
C LEU A 133 12.55 24.73 0.33
N GLN A 134 12.14 25.92 -0.10
CA GLN A 134 12.88 26.70 -1.10
C GLN A 134 14.26 27.13 -0.59
N GLU A 135 14.34 27.52 0.68
CA GLU A 135 15.60 27.86 1.35
C GLU A 135 16.52 26.64 1.42
N ALA A 136 16.03 25.51 1.93
CA ALA A 136 16.81 24.27 2.03
C ALA A 136 17.35 23.80 0.66
N ARG A 137 16.56 23.93 -0.42
CA ARG A 137 17.01 23.61 -1.79
C ARG A 137 18.09 24.54 -2.31
N LYS A 138 18.09 25.82 -1.90
CA LYS A 138 19.16 26.76 -2.28
C LYS A 138 20.46 26.41 -1.57
N ASP A 139 20.39 25.97 -0.33
CA ASP A 139 21.56 25.66 0.49
C ASP A 139 22.25 24.36 0.05
N VAL A 140 21.48 23.30 -0.21
CA VAL A 140 22.03 21.98 -0.59
C VAL A 140 22.32 21.89 -2.09
N GLY A 141 21.61 22.67 -2.92
CA GLY A 141 21.68 22.58 -4.37
C GLY A 141 20.62 21.63 -4.98
N GLY A 142 20.39 21.77 -6.28
CA GLY A 142 19.42 20.93 -7.00
C GLY A 142 19.92 19.49 -7.18
N GLY A 143 19.02 18.51 -7.15
CA GLY A 143 19.33 17.10 -7.39
C GLY A 143 19.91 16.34 -6.19
N VAL A 144 19.88 16.93 -4.99
CA VAL A 144 20.33 16.29 -3.74
C VAL A 144 19.15 16.08 -2.80
N ALA A 145 19.10 14.93 -2.14
CA ALA A 145 18.08 14.64 -1.14
C ALA A 145 18.22 15.59 0.08
N LEU A 146 17.09 16.12 0.55
CA LEU A 146 17.08 17.01 1.71
C LEU A 146 17.09 16.19 3.03
N PRO A 147 17.75 16.71 4.09
CA PRO A 147 17.74 16.06 5.39
C PRO A 147 16.33 15.98 5.97
N ALA A 148 16.06 14.93 6.74
CA ALA A 148 14.79 14.77 7.43
C ALA A 148 14.54 15.93 8.42
N LYS A 149 13.47 16.68 8.17
CA LYS A 149 13.00 17.79 9.02
C LYS A 149 11.49 17.74 9.13
N GLY A 150 10.96 18.10 10.29
CA GLY A 150 9.52 18.05 10.59
C GLY A 150 8.67 18.78 9.54
N HIS A 151 9.03 20.01 9.18
CA HIS A 151 8.30 20.77 8.16
C HIS A 151 8.34 20.12 6.76
N LEU A 152 9.47 19.52 6.37
CA LEU A 152 9.59 18.81 5.08
C LEU A 152 8.77 17.51 5.10
N SER A 153 8.84 16.76 6.20
CA SER A 153 8.04 15.56 6.41
C SER A 153 6.54 15.87 6.33
N ALA A 154 6.07 16.83 7.12
CA ALA A 154 4.66 17.20 7.16
C ALA A 154 4.16 17.73 5.81
N LEU A 155 4.97 18.53 5.09
CA LEU A 155 4.65 19.01 3.74
C LEU A 155 4.53 17.85 2.73
N ASN A 156 5.52 16.95 2.71
CA ASN A 156 5.52 15.80 1.81
C ASN A 156 4.36 14.85 2.12
N ARG A 157 4.04 14.64 3.41
CA ARG A 157 2.92 13.80 3.85
C ARG A 157 1.57 14.41 3.50
N LEU A 158 1.38 15.72 3.63
CA LEU A 158 0.18 16.41 3.14
C LEU A 158 0.02 16.22 1.64
N ALA A 159 1.11 16.43 0.89
CA ALA A 159 1.11 16.31 -0.56
C ALA A 159 0.78 14.88 -1.00
N TYR A 160 1.37 13.88 -0.33
CA TYR A 160 1.09 12.47 -0.58
C TYR A 160 -0.33 12.07 -0.19
N ALA A 161 -0.83 12.53 0.96
CA ALA A 161 -2.19 12.27 1.40
C ALA A 161 -3.23 12.78 0.38
N LEU A 162 -3.04 14.01 -0.13
CA LEU A 162 -3.92 14.58 -1.15
C LEU A 162 -3.83 13.83 -2.48
N TYR A 163 -2.63 13.39 -2.88
CA TYR A 163 -2.47 12.50 -4.03
C TYR A 163 -3.23 11.19 -3.83
N LEU A 164 -3.07 10.50 -2.69
CA LEU A 164 -3.73 9.23 -2.43
C LEU A 164 -5.26 9.36 -2.44
N ILE A 165 -5.79 10.42 -1.84
CA ILE A 165 -7.24 10.69 -1.83
C ILE A 165 -7.73 10.95 -3.26
N GLU A 166 -7.05 11.79 -4.05
CA GLU A 166 -7.44 12.08 -5.43
C GLU A 166 -7.21 10.91 -6.40
N HIS A 167 -6.20 10.09 -6.16
CA HIS A 167 -5.88 8.99 -7.02
C HIS A 167 -6.89 7.84 -6.84
N ASN A 168 -7.35 7.62 -5.60
CA ASN A 168 -8.40 6.66 -5.30
C ASN A 168 -9.82 7.22 -5.56
N ASP A 169 -10.07 8.50 -5.29
CA ASP A 169 -11.34 9.18 -5.56
C ASP A 169 -11.19 10.71 -5.78
N LYS A 170 -11.81 11.57 -4.95
CA LYS A 170 -11.75 13.02 -5.08
C LYS A 170 -11.55 13.67 -3.70
N PRO A 171 -10.67 14.68 -3.56
CA PRO A 171 -10.57 15.44 -2.32
C PRO A 171 -11.90 16.12 -1.98
N LEU A 172 -12.25 16.12 -0.69
CA LEU A 172 -13.52 16.68 -0.22
C LEU A 172 -13.55 18.22 -0.34
N LYS A 173 -14.71 18.76 -0.73
CA LYS A 173 -15.04 20.19 -0.81
C LYS A 173 -14.56 20.95 0.43
N SER A 174 -15.09 20.52 1.57
CA SER A 174 -14.84 21.12 2.88
C SER A 174 -13.40 20.96 3.33
N LEU A 175 -12.77 19.81 3.08
CA LEU A 175 -11.38 19.55 3.46
C LEU A 175 -10.45 20.58 2.82
N ILE A 176 -10.56 20.78 1.50
CA ILE A 176 -9.74 21.78 0.78
C ILE A 176 -10.04 23.19 1.29
N LYS A 177 -11.31 23.52 1.56
CA LYS A 177 -11.68 24.83 2.13
C LYS A 177 -10.99 25.08 3.48
N ARG A 178 -10.97 24.09 4.37
CA ARG A 178 -10.35 24.19 5.69
C ARG A 178 -8.82 24.19 5.63
N LEU A 179 -8.22 23.39 4.73
CA LEU A 179 -6.79 23.44 4.46
C LEU A 179 -6.32 24.81 3.95
N ARG A 180 -7.21 25.63 3.39
CA ARG A 180 -6.90 27.00 2.97
C ARG A 180 -7.05 28.03 4.10
N HIS A 181 -7.56 27.65 5.27
CA HIS A 181 -7.84 28.54 6.37
C HIS A 181 -6.79 28.36 7.50
N PRO A 182 -6.07 29.41 7.93
CA PRO A 182 -4.97 29.27 8.89
C PRO A 182 -5.32 28.55 10.19
N ASN A 183 -6.51 28.81 10.75
CA ASN A 183 -6.92 28.22 12.03
C ASN A 183 -7.43 26.77 11.90
N ASP A 184 -7.85 26.36 10.70
CA ASP A 184 -8.37 25.02 10.44
C ASP A 184 -7.36 24.12 9.72
N PHE A 185 -6.18 24.66 9.38
CA PHE A 185 -5.15 23.96 8.63
C PHE A 185 -4.70 22.69 9.34
N ASP A 186 -4.22 22.77 10.59
CA ASP A 186 -3.67 21.58 11.26
C ASP A 186 -4.72 20.48 11.49
N PRO A 187 -5.95 20.79 11.95
CA PRO A 187 -7.01 19.78 12.02
C PRO A 187 -7.31 19.14 10.66
N ALA A 188 -7.39 19.94 9.60
CA ALA A 188 -7.67 19.44 8.25
C ALA A 188 -6.50 18.64 7.66
N LEU A 189 -5.26 19.02 7.97
CA LEU A 189 -4.06 18.27 7.63
C LEU A 189 -4.11 16.87 8.24
N TYR A 190 -4.45 16.78 9.52
CA TYR A 190 -4.57 15.48 10.18
C TYR A 190 -5.70 14.64 9.57
N GLU A 191 -6.87 15.23 9.29
CA GLU A 191 -7.95 14.55 8.58
C GLU A 191 -7.54 14.01 7.21
N ALA A 192 -6.74 14.77 6.44
CA ALA A 192 -6.22 14.30 5.16
C ALA A 192 -5.30 13.08 5.33
N ILE A 193 -4.44 13.09 6.36
CA ILE A 193 -3.59 11.93 6.68
C ILE A 193 -4.45 10.71 7.05
N VAL A 194 -5.45 10.89 7.91
CA VAL A 194 -6.39 9.82 8.28
C VAL A 194 -7.10 9.25 7.05
N ALA A 195 -7.70 10.11 6.23
CA ALA A 195 -8.39 9.70 5.00
C ALA A 195 -7.46 8.95 4.03
N SER A 196 -6.19 9.38 3.93
CA SER A 196 -5.22 8.71 3.07
C SER A 196 -4.84 7.31 3.56
N ALA A 197 -4.84 7.03 4.87
CA ALA A 197 -4.61 5.69 5.39
C ALA A 197 -5.73 4.72 4.97
N PHE A 198 -6.98 5.18 4.99
CA PHE A 198 -8.11 4.41 4.47
C PHE A 198 -8.04 4.24 2.95
N ALA A 199 -7.69 5.28 2.20
CA ALA A 199 -7.50 5.18 0.74
C ALA A 199 -6.40 4.19 0.38
N LEU A 200 -5.29 4.20 1.13
CA LEU A 200 -4.17 3.27 0.96
C LEU A 200 -4.54 1.83 1.35
N ALA A 201 -5.48 1.64 2.28
CA ALA A 201 -6.06 0.34 2.60
C ALA A 201 -7.10 -0.14 1.56
N GLY A 202 -7.36 0.64 0.50
CA GLY A 202 -8.26 0.29 -0.59
C GLY A 202 -9.71 0.77 -0.39
N ALA A 203 -9.99 1.59 0.62
CA ALA A 203 -11.33 2.16 0.82
C ALA A 203 -11.58 3.36 -0.10
N LYS A 204 -12.81 3.49 -0.58
CA LYS A 204 -13.34 4.72 -1.18
C LYS A 204 -13.70 5.71 -0.08
N ILE A 205 -13.34 6.98 -0.26
CA ILE A 205 -13.55 8.05 0.71
C ILE A 205 -14.69 8.95 0.26
N ASP A 206 -15.79 8.98 1.02
CA ASP A 206 -16.96 9.80 0.74
C ASP A 206 -17.17 10.84 1.85
N GLY A 207 -17.33 12.11 1.47
CA GLY A 207 -17.54 13.19 2.43
C GLY A 207 -18.94 13.17 3.05
N ALA A 208 -19.03 13.40 4.36
CA ALA A 208 -20.33 13.50 5.04
C ALA A 208 -21.09 14.80 4.70
N GLU A 209 -20.45 15.74 4.01
CA GLU A 209 -21.02 17.02 3.57
C GLU A 209 -22.28 16.87 2.71
N ASP A 210 -22.33 15.84 1.86
CA ASP A 210 -23.46 15.57 0.95
C ASP A 210 -24.67 14.88 1.63
N ALA A 211 -24.52 14.41 2.88
CA ALA A 211 -25.63 13.78 3.62
C ALA A 211 -26.68 14.83 4.00
N LYS A 212 -27.94 14.65 3.59
CA LYS A 212 -29.05 15.55 3.94
C LYS A 212 -29.42 15.41 5.42
N GLY A 213 -29.67 16.55 6.10
CA GLY A 213 -30.23 16.58 7.46
C GLY A 213 -29.30 17.16 8.53
N ASN A 214 -29.84 17.30 9.74
CA ASN A 214 -29.17 17.91 10.90
C ASN A 214 -28.49 16.87 11.82
N GLN A 215 -28.33 15.62 11.35
CA GLN A 215 -27.68 14.58 12.15
C GLN A 215 -26.18 14.85 12.27
N PRO A 216 -25.55 14.49 13.40
CA PRO A 216 -24.10 14.62 13.57
C PRO A 216 -23.35 13.86 12.49
N LYS A 217 -22.46 14.55 11.78
CA LYS A 217 -21.70 14.01 10.65
C LYS A 217 -20.30 13.58 11.10
N PRO A 218 -19.78 12.43 10.64
CA PRO A 218 -18.35 12.14 10.74
C PRO A 218 -17.56 13.09 9.83
N GLU A 219 -16.23 13.05 9.90
CA GLU A 219 -15.39 13.79 8.96
C GLU A 219 -15.55 13.17 7.55
N PHE A 220 -15.59 11.84 7.45
CA PHE A 220 -15.86 11.11 6.21
C PHE A 220 -16.38 9.68 6.46
N PHE A 221 -16.88 9.05 5.42
CA PHE A 221 -17.18 7.62 5.35
C PHE A 221 -16.12 6.91 4.51
N ALA A 222 -15.67 5.75 4.99
CA ALA A 222 -14.74 4.88 4.28
C ALA A 222 -15.44 3.58 3.89
N THR A 223 -15.55 3.30 2.59
CA THR A 223 -16.24 2.11 2.06
C THR A 223 -15.23 1.18 1.40
N PHE A 224 -15.09 -0.03 1.93
CA PHE A 224 -14.22 -1.07 1.37
C PHE A 224 -14.86 -1.80 0.18
N PRO A 225 -14.08 -2.51 -0.66
CA PRO A 225 -14.60 -3.26 -1.81
C PRO A 225 -15.63 -4.33 -1.45
N ASP A 226 -15.60 -4.86 -0.23
CA ASP A 226 -16.57 -5.82 0.30
C ASP A 226 -17.90 -5.19 0.74
N GLY A 227 -18.06 -3.86 0.56
CA GLY A 227 -19.24 -3.09 0.92
C GLY A 227 -19.29 -2.62 2.38
N ARG A 228 -18.32 -2.99 3.23
CA ARG A 228 -18.29 -2.50 4.62
C ARG A 228 -17.97 -1.00 4.62
N THR A 229 -18.84 -0.23 5.26
CA THR A 229 -18.68 1.22 5.44
C THR A 229 -18.39 1.55 6.90
N TYR A 230 -17.42 2.42 7.14
CA TYR A 230 -17.04 2.92 8.46
C TYR A 230 -17.21 4.45 8.53
N ALA A 231 -17.74 4.95 9.63
CA ALA A 231 -17.85 6.38 9.90
C ALA A 231 -16.62 6.85 10.68
N VAL A 232 -15.82 7.74 10.08
CA VAL A 232 -14.51 8.13 10.64
C VAL A 232 -14.57 9.53 11.24
N GLU A 233 -14.23 9.63 12.52
CA GLU A 233 -14.12 10.89 13.26
C GLU A 233 -12.66 11.12 13.65
N ALA A 234 -12.05 12.20 13.17
CA ALA A 234 -10.69 12.56 13.55
C ALA A 234 -10.67 13.82 14.42
N LYS A 235 -9.82 13.82 15.45
CA LYS A 235 -9.55 14.98 16.29
C LYS A 235 -8.07 15.07 16.62
N ARG A 236 -7.55 16.29 16.63
CA ARG A 236 -6.19 16.60 17.04
C ARG A 236 -6.18 17.48 18.27
N LYS A 237 -5.30 17.19 19.22
CA LYS A 237 -5.02 18.08 20.34
C LYS A 237 -4.18 19.25 19.84
N ARG A 238 -4.60 20.47 20.20
CA ARG A 238 -3.94 21.71 19.74
C ARG A 238 -2.65 21.98 20.51
N SER A 239 -2.69 21.79 21.82
CA SER A 239 -1.55 22.01 22.71
C SER A 239 -1.78 21.27 24.04
N TRP A 240 -0.68 21.02 24.73
CA TRP A 240 -0.63 20.52 26.11
C TRP A 240 -0.44 21.69 27.08
N LYS A 241 -1.08 21.62 28.24
CA LYS A 241 -0.86 22.59 29.33
C LYS A 241 0.24 22.12 30.27
N ALA A 242 0.23 20.83 30.58
CA ALA A 242 1.31 20.19 31.31
C ALA A 242 2.54 20.02 30.41
N SER A 243 3.73 20.12 31.01
CA SER A 243 4.97 19.71 30.35
C SER A 243 4.92 18.24 29.97
N PHE A 244 5.64 17.86 28.91
CA PHE A 244 5.75 16.46 28.54
C PHE A 244 6.58 15.69 29.56
N ASP A 245 5.89 15.04 30.48
CA ASP A 245 6.44 14.15 31.50
C ASP A 245 5.40 13.07 31.80
N LEU A 246 5.69 11.85 31.35
CA LEU A 246 4.79 10.69 31.41
C LEU A 246 4.57 10.17 32.83
N ASP A 247 5.38 10.60 33.79
CA ASP A 247 5.24 10.21 35.19
C ASP A 247 4.65 11.34 36.04
N SER A 248 4.46 12.53 35.47
CA SER A 248 3.78 13.63 36.15
C SER A 248 2.26 13.41 36.21
N GLU A 249 1.69 13.58 37.41
CA GLU A 249 0.24 13.51 37.62
C GLU A 249 -0.53 14.51 36.74
N ALA A 250 0.05 15.70 36.52
CA ALA A 250 -0.56 16.75 35.72
C ALA A 250 -0.73 16.35 34.24
N PHE A 251 0.32 15.77 33.64
CA PHE A 251 0.26 15.31 32.25
C PHE A 251 -0.70 14.13 32.10
N VAL A 252 -0.62 13.14 33.01
CA VAL A 252 -1.50 11.97 32.99
C VAL A 252 -2.97 12.37 33.15
N ALA A 253 -3.28 13.29 34.07
CA ALA A 253 -4.63 13.80 34.26
C ALA A 253 -5.14 14.55 33.00
N GLU A 254 -4.29 15.36 32.36
CA GLU A 254 -4.66 16.05 31.11
C GLU A 254 -4.90 15.07 29.95
N LEU A 255 -4.05 14.05 29.81
CA LEU A 255 -4.19 13.00 28.79
C LEU A 255 -5.51 12.24 28.98
N ASN A 256 -5.78 11.77 30.20
CA ASN A 256 -6.99 11.03 30.54
C ASN A 256 -8.24 11.88 30.31
N GLY A 257 -8.25 13.11 30.81
CA GLY A 257 -9.37 14.04 30.62
C GLY A 257 -9.64 14.33 29.15
N TRP A 258 -8.58 14.60 28.37
CA TRP A 258 -8.73 14.90 26.95
C TRP A 258 -9.27 13.70 26.16
N LEU A 259 -8.71 12.50 26.34
CA LEU A 259 -9.20 11.30 25.66
C LEU A 259 -10.65 10.98 26.03
N ARG A 260 -11.00 11.05 27.33
CA ARG A 260 -12.38 10.88 27.80
C ARG A 260 -13.35 11.87 27.14
N ASP A 261 -12.98 13.15 27.08
CA ASP A 261 -13.81 14.18 26.46
C ASP A 261 -14.01 13.96 24.96
N LYS A 262 -12.96 13.52 24.25
CA LYS A 262 -13.05 13.23 22.81
C LYS A 262 -13.87 11.97 22.53
N LEU A 263 -13.68 10.90 23.32
CA LEU A 263 -14.49 9.68 23.22
C LEU A 263 -15.96 9.95 23.49
N HIS A 264 -16.27 10.74 24.52
CA HIS A 264 -17.65 11.12 24.82
C HIS A 264 -18.24 12.03 23.73
N GLY A 265 -17.50 13.02 23.25
CA GLY A 265 -17.92 13.89 22.15
C GLY A 265 -18.20 13.14 20.85
N ALA A 266 -17.35 12.18 20.50
CA ALA A 266 -17.53 11.33 19.32
C ALA A 266 -18.70 10.35 19.50
N SER A 267 -18.82 9.71 20.68
CA SER A 267 -19.90 8.77 20.99
C SER A 267 -21.28 9.42 20.98
N LYS A 268 -21.39 10.69 21.37
CA LYS A 268 -22.62 11.50 21.25
C LYS A 268 -23.16 11.60 19.81
N LYS A 269 -22.29 11.45 18.80
CA LYS A 269 -22.72 11.45 17.39
C LYS A 269 -23.49 10.19 17.01
N ASN A 270 -23.38 9.12 17.80
CA ASN A 270 -24.12 7.86 17.62
C ASN A 270 -23.96 7.28 16.20
N LEU A 271 -22.73 7.34 15.67
CA LEU A 271 -22.40 6.89 14.32
C LEU A 271 -22.55 5.35 14.21
N ASP A 272 -22.75 4.87 12.98
CA ASP A 272 -22.68 3.45 12.66
C ASP A 272 -21.23 3.04 12.35
N LYS A 273 -20.80 1.89 12.86
CA LYS A 273 -19.42 1.36 12.78
C LYS A 273 -18.34 2.45 12.97
N PRO A 274 -18.35 3.16 14.11
CA PRO A 274 -17.46 4.28 14.34
C PRO A 274 -15.98 3.88 14.39
N VAL A 275 -15.14 4.71 13.77
CA VAL A 275 -13.70 4.71 13.93
C VAL A 275 -13.26 6.09 14.40
N TYR A 276 -12.70 6.17 15.60
CA TYR A 276 -12.26 7.42 16.23
C TYR A 276 -10.73 7.53 16.13
N TRP A 277 -10.24 8.68 15.66
CA TRP A 277 -8.81 8.96 15.53
C TRP A 277 -8.42 10.17 16.37
N PHE A 278 -7.44 9.99 17.24
CA PHE A 278 -6.99 11.01 18.18
C PHE A 278 -5.48 11.25 18.04
N GLU A 279 -5.12 12.43 17.53
CA GLU A 279 -3.74 12.91 17.48
C GLU A 279 -3.37 13.64 18.77
N LEU A 280 -2.35 13.14 19.46
CA LEU A 280 -1.87 13.68 20.72
C LEU A 280 -1.15 15.02 20.57
N GLY A 281 -0.49 15.28 19.44
CA GLY A 281 0.15 16.57 19.18
C GLY A 281 1.29 16.90 20.16
N ILE A 282 2.05 15.89 20.59
CA ILE A 282 3.26 16.02 21.42
C ILE A 282 4.44 16.29 20.49
N GLY A 283 5.09 17.45 20.68
CA GLY A 283 6.23 17.91 19.86
C GLY A 283 7.61 17.53 20.42
N ASP A 284 7.64 17.08 21.67
CA ASP A 284 8.83 16.64 22.38
C ASP A 284 9.38 15.34 21.81
N GLU A 285 10.67 15.13 22.02
CA GLU A 285 11.30 13.85 21.70
C GLU A 285 10.97 12.83 22.78
N ALA A 286 10.73 11.58 22.37
CA ALA A 286 10.48 10.47 23.28
C ALA A 286 11.44 9.33 22.96
N THR A 287 11.95 8.62 23.98
CA THR A 287 12.66 7.36 23.80
C THR A 287 11.70 6.21 23.52
N VAL A 288 12.23 5.03 23.14
CA VAL A 288 11.41 3.82 22.93
C VAL A 288 10.67 3.44 24.21
N GLU A 289 11.32 3.53 25.37
CA GLU A 289 10.72 3.24 26.68
C GLU A 289 9.59 4.22 27.01
N GLN A 290 9.78 5.50 26.69
CA GLN A 290 8.73 6.51 26.86
C GLN A 290 7.54 6.25 25.93
N LEU A 291 7.76 5.78 24.69
CA LEU A 291 6.67 5.40 23.80
C LEU A 291 5.86 4.19 24.34
N GLU A 292 6.54 3.21 24.93
CA GLU A 292 5.86 2.09 25.59
C GLU A 292 5.12 2.53 26.87
N ARG A 293 5.69 3.45 27.65
CA ARG A 293 4.98 4.07 28.78
C ARG A 293 3.73 4.82 28.31
N LEU A 294 3.85 5.60 27.23
CA LEU A 294 2.71 6.30 26.63
C LEU A 294 1.64 5.33 26.14
N ARG A 295 2.02 4.18 25.55
CA ARG A 295 1.09 3.10 25.16
C ARG A 295 0.26 2.64 26.36
N VAL A 296 0.91 2.37 27.49
CA VAL A 296 0.24 1.94 28.73
C VAL A 296 -0.75 3.01 29.20
N LEU A 297 -0.34 4.28 29.25
CA LEU A 297 -1.18 5.38 29.69
C LEU A 297 -2.42 5.57 28.79
N VAL A 298 -2.21 5.60 27.47
CA VAL A 298 -3.31 5.73 26.50
C VAL A 298 -4.28 4.54 26.61
N THR A 299 -3.75 3.32 26.76
CA THR A 299 -4.58 2.13 26.93
C THR A 299 -5.45 2.22 28.18
N SER A 300 -4.88 2.64 29.31
CA SER A 300 -5.64 2.88 30.55
C SER A 300 -6.71 3.95 30.33
N ALA A 301 -6.34 5.09 29.76
CA ALA A 301 -7.25 6.21 29.53
C ALA A 301 -8.48 5.84 28.70
N VAL A 302 -8.27 5.07 27.61
CA VAL A 302 -9.38 4.61 26.75
C VAL A 302 -10.25 3.59 27.47
N ARG A 303 -9.66 2.67 28.24
CA ARG A 303 -10.42 1.68 29.05
C ARG A 303 -11.24 2.36 30.14
N ASP A 304 -10.65 3.30 30.88
CA ASP A 304 -11.36 4.06 31.92
C ASP A 304 -12.50 4.90 31.33
N ALA A 305 -12.34 5.37 30.09
CA ALA A 305 -13.37 6.08 29.37
C ALA A 305 -14.54 5.17 28.91
N GLU A 306 -14.44 3.83 28.96
CA GLU A 306 -15.57 2.95 28.64
C GLU A 306 -16.73 3.11 29.64
N ALA A 307 -16.43 3.60 30.85
CA ALA A 307 -17.43 3.94 31.87
C ALA A 307 -18.20 5.24 31.60
N ILE A 308 -17.96 5.95 30.48
CA ILE A 308 -18.81 7.08 30.09
C ILE A 308 -20.23 6.61 29.79
N THR A 309 -21.19 7.52 29.85
CA THR A 309 -22.55 7.28 29.34
C THR A 309 -22.93 8.37 28.35
N VAL A 310 -23.72 7.99 27.34
CA VAL A 310 -24.29 8.90 26.35
C VAL A 310 -25.80 8.84 26.47
N LYS A 311 -26.40 9.90 27.01
CA LYS A 311 -27.85 9.96 27.31
C LYS A 311 -28.32 8.83 28.24
N GLY A 312 -27.44 8.37 29.14
CA GLY A 312 -27.74 7.29 30.10
C GLY A 312 -27.34 5.90 29.62
N ASP A 313 -27.07 5.72 28.32
CA ASP A 313 -26.67 4.42 27.75
C ASP A 313 -25.14 4.28 27.71
N PRO A 314 -24.60 3.04 27.77
CA PRO A 314 -23.21 2.77 27.46
C PRO A 314 -22.82 3.26 26.06
N PRO A 315 -21.54 3.59 25.82
CA PRO A 315 -21.09 3.98 24.50
C PRO A 315 -21.21 2.81 23.51
N ARG A 316 -21.40 3.14 22.22
CA ARG A 316 -21.32 2.15 21.15
C ARG A 316 -19.88 1.66 20.97
N ALA A 317 -19.75 0.38 20.64
CA ALA A 317 -18.49 -0.23 20.23
C ALA A 317 -17.83 0.55 19.09
N ALA A 318 -16.57 0.93 19.26
CA ALA A 318 -15.80 1.69 18.28
C ALA A 318 -14.37 1.17 18.17
N TYR A 319 -13.75 1.40 17.01
CA TYR A 319 -12.30 1.30 16.88
C TYR A 319 -11.69 2.66 17.26
N VAL A 320 -10.61 2.64 18.03
CA VAL A 320 -9.90 3.85 18.45
C VAL A 320 -8.45 3.76 17.99
N PHE A 321 -8.06 4.73 17.16
CA PHE A 321 -6.69 5.02 16.82
C PHE A 321 -6.21 6.18 17.66
N VAL A 322 -5.06 6.03 18.31
CA VAL A 322 -4.34 7.12 18.95
C VAL A 322 -2.97 7.24 18.30
N THR A 323 -2.66 8.44 17.81
CA THR A 323 -1.41 8.71 17.09
C THR A 323 -0.66 9.86 17.72
N ASN A 324 0.67 9.86 17.55
CA ASN A 324 1.48 11.05 17.74
C ASN A 324 2.41 11.25 16.54
N ASN A 325 2.27 12.39 15.88
CA ASN A 325 3.06 12.78 14.71
C ASN A 325 3.85 14.05 15.04
N ARG A 326 5.10 13.89 15.50
CA ARG A 326 5.94 15.00 15.98
C ARG A 326 6.17 16.06 14.91
N ASP A 327 6.31 15.64 13.66
CA ASP A 327 6.51 16.49 12.49
C ASP A 327 5.34 17.44 12.21
N LEU A 328 4.12 17.10 12.66
CA LEU A 328 2.95 17.98 12.54
C LEU A 328 2.94 19.12 13.57
N VAL A 329 3.82 19.08 14.58
CA VAL A 329 3.85 20.06 15.68
C VAL A 329 5.20 20.78 15.76
N ASN A 330 6.29 20.09 15.42
CA ASN A 330 7.65 20.58 15.52
C ASN A 330 8.33 20.59 14.14
N ASP A 331 8.40 21.79 13.55
CA ASP A 331 9.01 22.04 12.25
C ASP A 331 10.47 21.56 12.12
N ASP A 332 11.21 21.60 13.22
CA ASP A 332 12.65 21.42 13.24
C ASP A 332 13.06 20.03 13.74
N ALA A 333 12.07 19.19 14.08
CA ALA A 333 12.27 17.80 14.46
C ALA A 333 13.10 17.06 13.41
N SER A 334 14.22 16.48 13.84
CA SER A 334 15.07 15.61 13.05
C SER A 334 14.73 14.14 13.26
N ASN A 335 14.33 13.79 14.49
CA ASN A 335 13.81 12.48 14.82
C ASN A 335 12.29 12.45 14.62
N LEU A 336 11.87 11.71 13.59
CA LEU A 336 10.49 11.61 13.11
C LEU A 336 9.80 10.33 13.59
N MET A 337 10.20 9.79 14.75
CA MET A 337 9.53 8.65 15.35
C MET A 337 8.02 8.90 15.48
N PHE A 338 7.26 7.87 15.12
CA PHE A 338 5.82 7.87 15.06
C PHE A 338 5.26 6.98 16.17
N PHE A 339 4.25 7.46 16.90
CA PHE A 339 3.44 6.64 17.79
C PHE A 339 2.11 6.32 17.11
N GLY A 340 1.74 5.04 17.11
CA GLY A 340 0.44 4.57 16.63
C GLY A 340 -0.07 3.43 17.50
N LEU A 341 -1.34 3.51 17.87
CA LEU A 341 -2.02 2.50 18.66
C LEU A 341 -3.44 2.32 18.15
N LEU A 342 -3.84 1.08 17.91
CA LEU A 342 -5.20 0.69 17.57
C LEU A 342 -5.76 -0.20 18.70
N MET A 343 -6.97 0.12 19.17
CA MET A 343 -7.68 -0.68 20.17
C MET A 343 -9.20 -0.59 20.03
N GLY A 344 -9.91 -1.51 20.68
CA GLY A 344 -11.36 -1.49 20.80
C GLY A 344 -11.80 -0.60 21.97
N PHE A 345 -12.90 0.11 21.78
CA PHE A 345 -13.60 0.88 22.81
C PHE A 345 -15.01 0.36 22.95
N ALA A 346 -15.36 -0.18 24.13
CA ALA A 346 -16.59 -0.94 24.37
C ALA A 346 -16.79 -2.08 23.35
N MET A 347 -15.70 -2.74 22.98
CA MET A 347 -15.64 -3.77 21.94
C MET A 347 -14.84 -4.96 22.44
N ASP A 348 -15.52 -5.95 23.04
CA ASP A 348 -14.87 -7.10 23.69
C ASP A 348 -14.12 -8.01 22.73
N ASP A 349 -14.63 -8.16 21.51
CA ASP A 349 -14.08 -9.03 20.47
C ASP A 349 -12.87 -8.42 19.73
N PHE A 350 -12.45 -7.23 20.12
CA PHE A 350 -11.26 -6.55 19.62
C PHE A 350 -10.28 -6.21 20.75
N ARG A 351 -10.16 -7.13 21.72
CA ARG A 351 -9.23 -7.08 22.84
C ARG A 351 -8.20 -8.19 22.74
N GLU A 352 -7.06 -7.99 23.39
CA GLU A 352 -6.11 -9.06 23.63
C GLU A 352 -6.73 -10.08 24.58
N ALA A 353 -6.94 -11.30 24.09
CA ALA A 353 -7.46 -12.42 24.85
C ALA A 353 -6.87 -13.73 24.31
N THR A 354 -6.72 -14.72 25.18
CA THR A 354 -6.42 -16.08 24.76
C THR A 354 -7.68 -16.69 24.18
N LEU A 355 -7.67 -16.95 22.87
CA LEU A 355 -8.81 -17.47 22.13
C LEU A 355 -8.48 -18.83 21.51
N GLU A 356 -9.51 -19.67 21.36
CA GLU A 356 -9.45 -20.82 20.47
C GLU A 356 -9.16 -20.37 19.03
N ILE A 357 -8.36 -21.14 18.31
CA ILE A 357 -7.80 -20.70 17.02
C ILE A 357 -8.88 -20.41 15.97
N GLU A 358 -10.00 -21.15 15.97
CA GLU A 358 -11.12 -20.88 15.07
C GLU A 358 -11.74 -19.51 15.35
N THR A 359 -12.04 -19.22 16.62
CA THR A 359 -12.57 -17.93 17.06
C THR A 359 -11.57 -16.81 16.76
N ALA A 360 -10.27 -17.04 16.98
CA ALA A 360 -9.23 -16.07 16.66
C ALA A 360 -9.22 -15.72 15.16
N MET A 361 -9.33 -16.71 14.27
CA MET A 361 -9.42 -16.49 12.81
C MET A 361 -10.72 -15.80 12.39
N GLU A 362 -11.85 -16.12 13.04
CA GLU A 362 -13.13 -15.44 12.80
C GLU A 362 -13.08 -13.95 13.16
N LEU A 363 -12.55 -13.63 14.34
CA LEU A 363 -12.32 -12.25 14.74
C LEU A 363 -11.22 -11.60 13.88
N HIS A 364 -10.25 -12.39 13.41
CA HIS A 364 -9.26 -11.89 12.45
C HIS A 364 -9.92 -11.35 11.20
N ASP A 365 -10.78 -12.15 10.56
CA ASP A 365 -11.54 -11.77 9.36
C ASP A 365 -12.56 -10.64 9.61
N LYS A 366 -13.23 -10.66 10.77
CA LYS A 366 -14.20 -9.63 11.15
C LYS A 366 -13.56 -8.24 11.17
N HIS A 367 -12.37 -8.13 11.76
CA HIS A 367 -11.71 -6.83 11.97
C HIS A 367 -10.59 -6.54 10.95
N ARG A 368 -10.36 -7.44 9.99
CA ARG A 368 -9.35 -7.35 8.92
C ARG A 368 -9.27 -5.99 8.22
N PRO A 369 -10.38 -5.36 7.77
CA PRO A 369 -10.28 -4.06 7.10
C PRO A 369 -9.63 -2.97 7.97
N ILE A 370 -9.92 -2.94 9.27
CA ILE A 370 -9.36 -1.94 10.18
C ILE A 370 -7.91 -2.27 10.57
N ARG A 371 -7.55 -3.56 10.66
CA ARG A 371 -6.14 -3.96 10.80
C ARG A 371 -5.30 -3.53 9.60
N TRP A 372 -5.83 -3.68 8.38
CA TRP A 372 -5.15 -3.18 7.18
C TRP A 372 -4.98 -1.65 7.18
N VAL A 373 -5.95 -0.90 7.70
CA VAL A 373 -5.80 0.56 7.88
C VAL A 373 -4.67 0.87 8.86
N HIS A 374 -4.53 0.09 9.94
CA HIS A 374 -3.43 0.23 10.88
C HIS A 374 -2.07 -0.09 10.25
N ASP A 375 -1.97 -1.12 9.42
CA ASP A 375 -0.74 -1.42 8.69
C ASP A 375 -0.41 -0.31 7.68
N CYS A 376 -1.43 0.20 6.98
CA CYS A 376 -1.29 1.31 6.03
C CYS A 376 -0.95 2.65 6.70
N LEU A 377 -1.28 2.83 7.99
CA LEU A 377 -0.92 4.04 8.73
C LEU A 377 0.59 4.25 8.77
N ALA A 378 1.37 3.19 8.98
CA ALA A 378 2.84 3.26 8.94
C ALA A 378 3.35 3.59 7.53
N LEU A 379 2.69 3.10 6.48
CA LEU A 379 3.05 3.38 5.09
C LEU A 379 2.75 4.82 4.69
N VAL A 380 1.64 5.41 5.14
CA VAL A 380 1.33 6.83 4.90
C VAL A 380 2.35 7.77 5.56
N GLN A 381 3.06 7.32 6.60
CA GLN A 381 4.19 8.08 7.16
C GLN A 381 5.37 8.15 6.20
N ARG A 382 5.50 7.18 5.29
CA ARG A 382 6.63 7.02 4.36
C ARG A 382 6.19 7.44 2.96
N VAL A 383 6.53 8.66 2.58
CA VAL A 383 6.29 9.14 1.21
C VAL A 383 7.19 8.34 0.26
N PRO A 384 6.67 7.84 -0.88
CA PRO A 384 7.51 7.11 -1.85
C PRO A 384 8.68 7.96 -2.32
N ASN A 385 9.87 7.37 -2.41
CA ASN A 385 11.10 8.08 -2.79
C ASN A 385 11.39 8.01 -4.31
N ASN A 386 10.82 7.05 -5.03
CA ASN A 386 11.00 6.88 -6.49
C ASN A 386 9.68 6.55 -7.20
N PHE A 387 9.63 6.81 -8.51
CA PHE A 387 8.44 6.60 -9.34
C PHE A 387 8.27 5.13 -9.74
N GLU A 388 9.37 4.39 -9.76
CA GLU A 388 9.51 3.05 -10.30
C GLU A 388 9.03 1.97 -9.32
N GLY A 389 8.71 2.33 -8.07
CA GLY A 389 8.32 1.39 -7.03
C GLY A 389 9.47 0.46 -6.61
N VAL A 390 10.71 0.85 -6.89
CA VAL A 390 11.91 0.12 -6.50
C VAL A 390 12.15 0.32 -5.00
N PRO A 391 12.56 -0.72 -4.25
CA PRO A 391 12.91 -0.56 -2.83
C PRO A 391 13.95 0.53 -2.63
N ASP A 392 13.82 1.33 -1.57
CA ASP A 392 14.78 2.40 -1.25
C ASP A 392 16.22 1.88 -1.14
N GLU A 393 16.37 0.66 -0.64
CA GLU A 393 17.67 -0.03 -0.53
C GLU A 393 18.35 -0.26 -1.89
N LEU A 394 17.60 -0.31 -2.99
CA LEU A 394 18.07 -0.54 -4.35
C LEU A 394 18.14 0.76 -5.17
N LEU A 395 18.25 1.90 -4.50
CA LEU A 395 18.46 3.20 -5.14
C LEU A 395 19.89 3.68 -4.90
N ASP A 396 20.45 4.36 -5.89
CA ASP A 396 21.69 5.13 -5.73
C ASP A 396 21.43 6.43 -4.94
N GLU A 397 22.50 7.18 -4.65
CA GLU A 397 22.43 8.47 -3.94
C GLU A 397 21.56 9.53 -4.64
N ARG A 398 21.25 9.32 -5.93
CA ARG A 398 20.40 10.20 -6.75
C ARG A 398 18.98 9.68 -6.85
N GLY A 399 18.64 8.59 -6.16
CA GLY A 399 17.31 7.98 -6.18
C GLY A 399 17.04 7.15 -7.44
N LYS A 400 18.06 6.79 -8.22
CA LYS A 400 17.91 5.96 -9.42
C LYS A 400 18.08 4.48 -9.05
N PRO A 401 17.27 3.57 -9.61
CA PRO A 401 17.47 2.13 -9.41
C PRO A 401 18.88 1.67 -9.80
N ILE A 402 19.50 0.88 -8.92
CA ILE A 402 20.75 0.16 -9.23
C ILE A 402 20.45 -1.11 -10.01
N GLU A 403 21.44 -1.61 -10.74
CA GLU A 403 21.35 -2.92 -11.39
C GLU A 403 21.44 -4.02 -10.34
N THR A 404 20.56 -5.02 -10.44
CA THR A 404 20.48 -6.16 -9.51
C THR A 404 20.12 -7.42 -10.28
N LEU A 405 20.34 -8.60 -9.68
CA LEU A 405 19.87 -9.87 -10.23
C LEU A 405 18.37 -9.81 -10.52
N ARG A 406 17.95 -10.30 -11.68
CA ARG A 406 16.52 -10.44 -12.01
C ARG A 406 16.27 -11.68 -12.83
N ILE A 407 15.21 -12.40 -12.48
CA ILE A 407 14.66 -13.47 -13.32
C ILE A 407 14.31 -12.88 -14.71
N GLY A 408 14.70 -13.59 -15.76
CA GLY A 408 14.62 -13.16 -17.15
C GLY A 408 15.75 -12.22 -17.59
N GLY A 409 16.62 -11.77 -16.68
CA GLY A 409 17.82 -11.00 -17.00
C GLY A 409 18.97 -11.88 -17.49
N LEU A 410 19.87 -11.30 -18.29
CA LEU A 410 21.11 -11.96 -18.70
C LEU A 410 22.16 -11.81 -17.62
N PHE A 411 22.94 -12.86 -17.39
CA PHE A 411 24.02 -12.88 -16.42
C PHE A 411 25.26 -13.57 -16.98
N ALA A 412 26.41 -12.94 -16.78
CA ALA A 412 27.71 -13.49 -17.13
C ALA A 412 28.21 -14.37 -15.98
N TYR A 413 28.69 -15.57 -16.27
CA TYR A 413 29.17 -16.51 -15.25
C TYR A 413 30.35 -17.35 -15.76
N PRO A 414 31.27 -17.80 -14.88
CA PRO A 414 32.36 -18.67 -15.29
C PRO A 414 31.85 -20.10 -15.56
N ARG A 415 32.11 -20.62 -16.76
CA ARG A 415 31.88 -22.03 -17.12
C ARG A 415 32.94 -22.93 -16.49
N ARG A 416 32.68 -24.24 -16.45
CA ARG A 416 33.59 -25.25 -15.86
C ARG A 416 34.96 -25.31 -16.56
N ASP A 417 35.02 -24.93 -17.82
CA ASP A 417 36.26 -24.89 -18.63
C ASP A 417 37.05 -23.58 -18.44
N GLY A 418 36.57 -22.66 -17.60
CA GLY A 418 37.18 -21.37 -17.34
C GLY A 418 36.83 -20.28 -18.36
N SER A 419 36.01 -20.58 -19.38
CA SER A 419 35.45 -19.57 -20.27
C SER A 419 34.29 -18.82 -19.61
N GLU A 420 33.95 -17.64 -20.12
CA GLU A 420 32.78 -16.89 -19.67
C GLU A 420 31.54 -17.36 -20.46
N GLY A 421 30.52 -17.79 -19.73
CA GLY A 421 29.20 -18.09 -20.26
C GLY A 421 28.24 -16.93 -20.03
N PHE A 422 27.25 -16.81 -20.92
CA PHE A 422 26.15 -15.85 -20.79
C PHE A 422 24.85 -16.62 -20.84
N GLY A 423 23.96 -16.35 -19.89
CA GLY A 423 22.68 -17.05 -19.84
C GLY A 423 21.58 -16.24 -19.18
N THR A 424 20.35 -16.68 -19.41
CA THR A 424 19.16 -16.07 -18.81
C THR A 424 18.93 -16.68 -17.43
N ILE A 425 18.74 -15.83 -16.41
CA ILE A 425 18.36 -16.24 -15.06
C ILE A 425 16.93 -16.79 -15.10
N GLU A 426 16.74 -18.09 -14.81
CA GLU A 426 15.41 -18.72 -14.73
C GLU A 426 14.86 -18.75 -13.30
N GLU A 427 15.74 -18.81 -12.29
CA GLU A 427 15.36 -18.93 -10.88
C GLU A 427 16.39 -18.22 -10.00
N VAL A 428 15.95 -17.57 -8.91
CA VAL A 428 16.81 -16.96 -7.90
C VAL A 428 16.25 -17.22 -6.51
N THR A 429 17.12 -17.63 -5.58
CA THR A 429 16.83 -17.59 -4.15
C THR A 429 17.99 -16.97 -3.39
N SER A 430 17.68 -16.16 -2.38
CA SER A 430 18.67 -15.59 -1.47
C SER A 430 18.71 -16.31 -0.13
N PHE A 431 19.90 -16.35 0.45
CA PHE A 431 20.15 -16.80 1.82
C PHE A 431 21.31 -15.99 2.39
N ASP A 432 21.06 -15.28 3.50
CA ASP A 432 22.00 -14.36 4.13
C ASP A 432 22.62 -13.35 3.15
N SER A 433 23.91 -13.49 2.85
CA SER A 433 24.70 -12.60 2.00
C SER A 433 24.88 -13.12 0.56
N ASP A 434 24.23 -14.22 0.21
CA ASP A 434 24.41 -14.87 -1.09
C ASP A 434 23.07 -15.11 -1.78
N ALA A 435 23.10 -15.08 -3.12
CA ALA A 435 22.05 -15.59 -3.97
C ALA A 435 22.51 -16.85 -4.71
N TYR A 436 21.59 -17.76 -4.95
CA TYR A 436 21.76 -18.93 -5.77
C TYR A 436 20.82 -18.78 -6.97
N ALA A 437 21.41 -18.68 -8.16
CA ALA A 437 20.69 -18.49 -9.41
C ALA A 437 20.79 -19.74 -10.28
N ILE A 438 19.69 -20.15 -10.91
CA ILE A 438 19.70 -21.10 -12.02
C ILE A 438 19.76 -20.31 -13.32
N ILE A 439 20.79 -20.56 -14.12
CA ILE A 439 21.04 -19.87 -15.38
C ILE A 439 20.89 -20.88 -16.52
N ALA A 440 20.07 -20.55 -17.52
CA ALA A 440 20.04 -21.25 -18.79
C ALA A 440 21.05 -20.62 -19.74
N ASP A 441 22.13 -21.34 -20.06
CA ASP A 441 23.18 -20.86 -20.96
C ASP A 441 22.64 -20.62 -22.36
N GLU A 442 22.93 -19.47 -22.96
CA GLU A 442 22.38 -19.13 -24.28
C GLU A 442 23.00 -19.96 -25.41
N GLU A 443 24.23 -20.44 -25.25
CA GLU A 443 24.96 -21.21 -26.27
C GLU A 443 24.68 -22.71 -26.12
N THR A 444 24.89 -23.26 -24.91
CA THR A 444 24.78 -24.71 -24.69
C THR A 444 23.36 -25.16 -24.39
N LYS A 445 22.49 -24.24 -23.95
CA LYS A 445 21.14 -24.50 -23.42
C LYS A 445 21.12 -25.35 -22.15
N ASP A 446 22.28 -25.57 -21.52
CA ASP A 446 22.36 -26.23 -20.22
C ASP A 446 21.90 -25.32 -19.09
N ARG A 447 21.41 -25.92 -18.01
CA ARG A 447 21.12 -25.22 -16.75
C ARG A 447 22.26 -25.37 -15.77
N VAL A 448 22.75 -24.27 -15.25
CA VAL A 448 23.80 -24.24 -14.24
C VAL A 448 23.31 -23.51 -12.99
N MET A 449 23.74 -23.98 -11.82
CA MET A 449 23.54 -23.26 -10.57
C MET A 449 24.78 -22.43 -10.27
N VAL A 450 24.59 -21.12 -10.08
CA VAL A 450 25.66 -20.17 -9.77
C VAL A 450 25.39 -19.53 -8.42
N LYS A 451 26.42 -19.48 -7.58
CA LYS A 451 26.41 -18.74 -6.32
C LYS A 451 26.92 -17.32 -6.59
N VAL A 452 26.12 -16.32 -6.23
CA VAL A 452 26.41 -14.90 -6.45
C VAL A 452 26.40 -14.19 -5.09
N PRO A 453 27.50 -13.52 -4.69
CA PRO A 453 27.49 -12.71 -3.48
C PRO A 453 26.59 -11.49 -3.69
N LEU A 454 25.68 -11.23 -2.74
CA LEU A 454 24.84 -10.05 -2.76
C LEU A 454 25.63 -8.83 -2.31
N THR A 455 25.33 -7.67 -2.90
CA THR A 455 25.72 -6.39 -2.33
C THR A 455 25.01 -6.16 -0.99
N GLU A 456 25.54 -5.26 -0.16
CA GLU A 456 24.90 -4.89 1.11
C GLU A 456 23.47 -4.35 0.89
N GLN A 457 23.28 -3.58 -0.18
CA GLN A 457 21.98 -3.05 -0.62
C GLN A 457 20.99 -4.16 -1.00
N GLU A 458 21.43 -5.14 -1.79
CA GLU A 458 20.59 -6.28 -2.16
C GLU A 458 20.26 -7.17 -0.97
N ALA A 459 21.22 -7.43 -0.08
CA ALA A 459 20.98 -8.20 1.14
C ALA A 459 19.97 -7.49 2.06
N ALA A 460 20.07 -6.16 2.22
CA ALA A 460 19.12 -5.37 2.97
C ALA A 460 17.71 -5.39 2.34
N ALA A 461 17.63 -5.27 1.01
CA ALA A 461 16.37 -5.34 0.27
C ALA A 461 15.73 -6.74 0.37
N ALA A 462 16.52 -7.80 0.21
CA ALA A 462 16.07 -9.20 0.27
C ALA A 462 15.58 -9.57 1.67
N LYS A 463 16.26 -9.08 2.72
CA LYS A 463 15.81 -9.25 4.11
C LYS A 463 14.43 -8.63 4.34
N LYS A 464 14.15 -7.48 3.75
CA LYS A 464 12.89 -6.74 3.94
C LYS A 464 11.75 -7.25 3.05
N LEU A 465 12.06 -7.67 1.82
CA LEU A 465 11.06 -7.93 0.79
C LEU A 465 11.10 -9.34 0.21
N GLY A 466 12.08 -10.16 0.58
CA GLY A 466 12.26 -11.52 0.09
C GLY A 466 12.80 -11.56 -1.33
N ASN A 467 12.65 -12.71 -1.98
CA ASN A 467 13.09 -12.92 -3.36
C ASN A 467 12.24 -12.13 -4.39
N ALA A 468 11.19 -11.44 -3.94
CA ALA A 468 10.37 -10.58 -4.78
C ALA A 468 11.16 -9.45 -5.44
N ILE A 469 12.28 -9.02 -4.85
CA ILE A 469 13.19 -8.04 -5.46
C ILE A 469 13.87 -8.58 -6.73
N PHE A 470 14.04 -9.91 -6.83
CA PHE A 470 14.65 -10.59 -7.96
C PHE A 470 13.61 -11.07 -8.99
N GLY A 471 12.32 -10.77 -8.77
CA GLY A 471 11.23 -11.18 -9.66
C GLY A 471 10.53 -12.49 -9.28
N LYS A 472 10.76 -13.02 -8.07
CA LYS A 472 10.12 -14.24 -7.58
C LYS A 472 9.10 -13.91 -6.48
N PRO A 473 7.80 -14.22 -6.61
CA PRO A 473 6.75 -13.76 -5.68
C PRO A 473 6.77 -14.46 -4.30
N GLU A 474 7.89 -14.33 -3.59
CA GLU A 474 8.17 -14.92 -2.30
C GLU A 474 8.48 -13.84 -1.28
N SER A 475 7.83 -13.96 -0.13
CA SER A 475 8.12 -13.18 1.08
C SER A 475 9.53 -13.48 1.62
N PRO A 476 10.07 -12.63 2.51
CA PRO A 476 11.29 -12.97 3.25
C PRO A 476 11.21 -14.37 3.87
N ASN A 477 12.35 -15.06 3.88
CA ASN A 477 12.50 -16.35 4.55
C ASN A 477 12.53 -16.15 6.08
N GLU A 478 11.36 -15.89 6.66
CA GLU A 478 11.17 -15.77 8.10
C GLU A 478 10.24 -16.88 8.62
N PRO A 479 10.57 -17.53 9.75
CA PRO A 479 9.67 -18.49 10.36
C PRO A 479 8.38 -17.78 10.80
N ILE A 480 7.25 -18.18 10.22
CA ILE A 480 5.94 -17.67 10.62
C ILE A 480 5.52 -18.39 11.91
N THR A 481 5.73 -17.74 13.05
CA THR A 481 5.39 -18.28 14.38
C THR A 481 4.00 -17.90 14.85
N ASP A 482 3.41 -16.84 14.28
CA ASP A 482 2.04 -16.42 14.58
C ASP A 482 1.02 -17.16 13.69
N PRO A 483 0.10 -17.95 14.27
CA PRO A 483 -0.94 -18.66 13.52
C PRO A 483 -1.82 -17.76 12.66
N LEU A 484 -2.08 -16.50 13.06
CA LEU A 484 -2.92 -15.59 12.28
C LEU A 484 -2.17 -15.04 11.06
N ARG A 485 -0.86 -14.78 11.19
CA ARG A 485 0.00 -14.49 10.03
C ARG A 485 0.10 -15.67 9.08
N PHE A 486 0.17 -16.89 9.62
CA PHE A 486 0.17 -18.09 8.79
C PHE A 486 -1.16 -18.23 8.04
N TYR A 487 -2.28 -18.01 8.72
CA TYR A 487 -3.61 -17.99 8.09
C TYR A 487 -3.69 -16.98 6.94
N ASP A 488 -3.21 -15.76 7.14
CA ASP A 488 -3.16 -14.75 6.08
C ASP A 488 -2.29 -15.20 4.90
N ARG A 489 -1.14 -15.82 5.20
CA ARG A 489 -0.27 -16.37 4.16
C ARG A 489 -0.96 -17.48 3.35
N MET A 490 -1.74 -18.34 4.00
CA MET A 490 -2.50 -19.38 3.30
C MET A 490 -3.62 -18.79 2.44
N LEU A 491 -4.32 -17.75 2.92
CA LEU A 491 -5.30 -17.02 2.11
C LEU A 491 -4.68 -16.42 0.84
N GLU A 492 -3.48 -15.84 0.95
CA GLU A 492 -2.72 -15.31 -0.19
C GLU A 492 -2.38 -16.41 -1.19
N ILE A 493 -1.76 -17.51 -0.74
CA ILE A 493 -1.35 -18.63 -1.60
C ILE A 493 -2.57 -19.22 -2.32
N TYR A 494 -3.67 -19.41 -1.60
CA TYR A 494 -4.89 -20.03 -2.12
C TYR A 494 -5.76 -19.09 -2.94
N ALA A 495 -5.44 -17.79 -3.02
CA ALA A 495 -6.23 -16.84 -3.80
C ALA A 495 -6.29 -17.19 -5.30
N ASN A 496 -5.22 -17.80 -5.82
CA ASN A 496 -5.10 -18.15 -7.24
C ASN A 496 -5.32 -19.64 -7.52
N TYR A 497 -5.65 -20.44 -6.50
CA TYR A 497 -5.84 -21.89 -6.68
C TYR A 497 -7.16 -22.17 -7.40
N PRO A 498 -7.16 -23.06 -8.41
CA PRO A 498 -8.41 -23.57 -8.94
C PRO A 498 -9.12 -24.38 -7.86
N ARG A 499 -10.45 -24.44 -7.96
CA ARG A 499 -11.31 -25.08 -6.96
C ARG A 499 -10.90 -26.52 -6.64
N GLU A 500 -10.49 -27.29 -7.64
CA GLU A 500 -10.02 -28.67 -7.48
C GLU A 500 -8.76 -28.74 -6.60
N SER A 501 -7.80 -27.84 -6.80
CA SER A 501 -6.58 -27.75 -5.96
C SER A 501 -6.92 -27.41 -4.51
N LEU A 502 -7.92 -26.56 -4.27
CA LEU A 502 -8.42 -26.26 -2.92
C LEU A 502 -9.02 -27.50 -2.27
N LEU A 503 -9.88 -28.24 -2.96
CA LEU A 503 -10.45 -29.50 -2.45
C LEU A 503 -9.38 -30.54 -2.16
N ASN A 504 -8.34 -30.63 -2.99
CA ASN A 504 -7.24 -31.57 -2.77
C ASN A 504 -6.49 -31.30 -1.46
N GLN A 505 -6.41 -30.03 -1.00
CA GLN A 505 -5.82 -29.72 0.31
C GLN A 505 -6.59 -30.32 1.49
N VAL A 506 -7.90 -30.55 1.31
CA VAL A 506 -8.80 -31.03 2.37
C VAL A 506 -9.46 -32.37 2.04
N LYS A 507 -8.94 -33.13 1.05
CA LYS A 507 -9.55 -34.38 0.58
C LYS A 507 -9.73 -35.45 1.66
N ASN A 508 -8.85 -35.44 2.66
CA ASN A 508 -8.87 -36.39 3.78
C ASN A 508 -9.57 -35.79 5.03
N HIS A 509 -10.17 -34.61 4.91
CA HIS A 509 -10.84 -33.94 6.02
C HIS A 509 -12.18 -34.63 6.33
N ALA A 510 -12.48 -34.85 7.62
CA ALA A 510 -13.69 -35.58 8.05
C ALA A 510 -15.00 -34.95 7.52
N ARG A 511 -15.00 -33.64 7.28
CA ARG A 511 -16.14 -32.87 6.75
C ARG A 511 -16.04 -32.58 5.25
N PHE A 512 -15.27 -33.34 4.47
CA PHE A 512 -15.05 -33.08 3.04
C PHE A 512 -16.36 -32.86 2.26
N ALA A 513 -17.38 -33.70 2.48
CA ALA A 513 -18.67 -33.59 1.81
C ALA A 513 -19.43 -32.28 2.11
N GLU A 514 -19.14 -31.61 3.22
CA GLU A 514 -19.68 -30.29 3.53
C GLU A 514 -18.85 -29.18 2.87
N LEU A 515 -17.52 -29.32 2.89
CA LEU A 515 -16.61 -28.37 2.24
C LEU A 515 -16.83 -28.33 0.73
N GLU A 516 -17.10 -29.48 0.11
CA GLU A 516 -17.39 -29.60 -1.31
C GLU A 516 -18.64 -28.82 -1.73
N LYS A 517 -19.55 -28.50 -0.82
CA LYS A 517 -20.76 -27.71 -1.12
C LYS A 517 -20.53 -26.20 -1.09
N LEU A 518 -19.39 -25.75 -0.56
CA LEU A 518 -19.05 -24.32 -0.52
C LEU A 518 -18.75 -23.82 -1.93
N ASP A 519 -19.11 -22.55 -2.18
CA ASP A 519 -18.56 -21.82 -3.32
C ASP A 519 -17.04 -21.67 -3.19
N THR A 520 -16.37 -21.31 -4.28
CA THR A 520 -14.90 -21.26 -4.34
C THR A 520 -14.30 -20.26 -3.34
N GLU A 521 -14.98 -19.15 -3.06
CA GLU A 521 -14.46 -18.12 -2.14
C GLU A 521 -14.57 -18.58 -0.69
N ALA A 522 -15.73 -19.10 -0.30
CA ALA A 522 -15.94 -19.69 1.02
C ALA A 522 -15.05 -20.92 1.24
N LEU A 523 -14.85 -21.74 0.20
CA LEU A 523 -13.94 -22.88 0.24
C LEU A 523 -12.50 -22.44 0.49
N ARG A 524 -12.00 -21.42 -0.22
CA ARG A 524 -10.66 -20.87 -0.01
C ARG A 524 -10.43 -20.49 1.45
N VAL A 525 -11.34 -19.72 2.02
CA VAL A 525 -11.28 -19.27 3.43
C VAL A 525 -11.24 -20.47 4.36
N ARG A 526 -12.14 -21.45 4.16
CA ARG A 526 -12.22 -22.62 5.01
C ARG A 526 -10.99 -23.53 4.91
N VAL A 527 -10.47 -23.75 3.71
CA VAL A 527 -9.23 -24.52 3.49
C VAL A 527 -8.05 -23.86 4.19
N ALA A 528 -7.91 -22.53 4.09
CA ALA A 528 -6.87 -21.79 4.82
C ALA A 528 -6.99 -21.99 6.33
N ARG A 529 -8.20 -21.91 6.90
CA ARG A 529 -8.43 -22.14 8.33
C ARG A 529 -8.07 -23.55 8.77
N GLU A 530 -8.46 -24.58 8.02
CA GLU A 530 -8.15 -25.97 8.39
C GLU A 530 -6.65 -26.26 8.33
N VAL A 531 -5.95 -25.72 7.34
CA VAL A 531 -4.49 -25.87 7.25
C VAL A 531 -3.78 -25.14 8.38
N THR A 532 -4.26 -23.95 8.79
CA THR A 532 -3.71 -23.25 9.96
C THR A 532 -3.86 -24.06 11.25
N LYS A 533 -4.96 -24.80 11.43
CA LYS A 533 -5.15 -25.64 12.61
C LYS A 533 -4.17 -26.81 12.69
N MET A 534 -3.71 -27.33 11.55
CA MET A 534 -2.78 -28.46 11.49
C MET A 534 -1.36 -28.11 12.00
N LEU A 535 -1.03 -26.83 12.16
CA LEU A 535 0.24 -26.40 12.75
C LEU A 535 0.30 -26.54 14.28
N ARG A 536 -0.82 -26.84 14.94
CA ARG A 536 -0.90 -26.96 16.41
C ARG A 536 -0.84 -28.40 16.88
#